data_AF-A0A2M9QAZ6-F1
#
_entry.id   AF-A0A2M9QAZ6-F1
#
_cell.length_a   1.000
_cell.length_b   1.000
_cell.length_c   1.000
_cell.angle_alpha   90.00
_cell.angle_beta   90.00
_cell.angle_gamma   90.00
#
_symmetry.space_group_name_H-M   'P 1'
#
loop_
_entity.id
_entity.type
_entity.pdbx_description
1 polymer ?
#
loop_
_entity_poly.entity_id
_entity_poly.type
_entity_poly.pdbx_seq_one_letter_code
_entity_poly.pdbx_strand_id
1 'polypeptide(L)'
;LMTGPGAAGGVKYIPKMSEAEVRSVIDDLKAELEHSDRLLPGGYLFMTDLLGNPDLVNRVGKVFASAFADQQIDVIMTVATKGISIAHAIARHLNVPVVVV
;
A
#
# COMPACT_ATOMS: atom_id res chain seq x y z
N LEU A 1 2.29 -13.10 12.47
CA LEU A 1 3.65 -13.34 13.02
C LEU A 1 4.08 -14.73 12.57
N MET A 2 5.33 -14.88 12.15
CA MET A 2 5.95 -16.17 11.80
C MET A 2 7.11 -16.40 12.76
N THR A 3 7.20 -17.58 13.35
CA THR A 3 8.26 -17.95 14.29
C THR A 3 9.14 -19.03 13.69
N GLY A 4 10.46 -18.87 13.77
CA GLY A 4 11.44 -19.89 13.43
C GLY A 4 12.03 -20.48 14.71
N PRO A 5 11.92 -21.80 14.96
CA PRO A 5 12.50 -22.42 16.15
C PRO A 5 14.03 -22.59 16.05
N GLY A 6 14.70 -22.77 17.19
CA GLY A 6 16.13 -23.07 17.29
C GLY A 6 17.01 -21.90 17.75
N ALA A 7 18.30 -22.15 17.98
CA ALA A 7 19.25 -21.15 18.50
C ALA A 7 19.51 -19.99 17.51
N ALA A 8 19.39 -20.25 16.20
CA ALA A 8 19.41 -19.23 15.15
C ALA A 8 17.99 -18.79 14.71
N GLY A 9 16.98 -19.19 15.49
CA GLY A 9 15.58 -18.86 15.24
C GLY A 9 15.23 -17.42 15.61
N GLY A 10 13.95 -17.06 15.46
CA GLY A 10 13.48 -15.71 15.73
C GLY A 10 12.00 -15.51 15.39
N VAL A 11 11.57 -14.25 15.40
CA VAL A 11 10.20 -13.86 15.09
C VAL A 11 10.21 -12.85 13.94
N LYS A 12 9.39 -13.10 12.92
CA LYS A 12 9.14 -12.18 11.82
C LYS A 12 7.69 -11.70 11.89
N TYR A 13 7.50 -10.39 11.96
CA TYR A 13 6.18 -9.82 11.75
C TYR A 13 5.82 -9.87 10.26
N ILE A 14 4.62 -10.39 9.98
CA ILE A 14 4.06 -10.44 8.62
C ILE A 14 2.85 -9.50 8.64
N PRO A 15 2.85 -8.42 7.85
CA PRO A 15 1.70 -7.53 7.77
C PRO A 15 0.55 -8.29 7.13
N LYS A 16 -0.50 -8.56 7.92
CA LYS A 16 -1.76 -9.10 7.43
C LYS A 16 -2.90 -8.20 7.87
N MET A 17 -3.87 -8.04 7.00
CA MET A 17 -5.15 -7.40 7.27
C MET A 17 -6.24 -8.44 7.09
N SER A 18 -7.26 -8.38 7.93
CA SER A 18 -8.49 -9.14 7.73
C SER A 18 -9.23 -8.61 6.49
N GLU A 19 -10.07 -9.45 5.90
CA GLU A 19 -10.89 -9.06 4.75
C GLU A 19 -11.79 -7.86 5.05
N ALA A 20 -12.33 -7.78 6.28
CA ALA A 20 -13.15 -6.66 6.73
C ALA A 20 -12.35 -5.33 6.78
N GLU A 21 -11.11 -5.36 7.30
CA GLU A 21 -10.25 -4.16 7.30
C GLU A 21 -9.89 -3.73 5.87
N VAL A 22 -9.58 -4.68 4.98
CA VAL A 22 -9.29 -4.39 3.57
C VAL A 22 -10.51 -3.76 2.91
N ARG A 23 -11.70 -4.33 3.12
CA ARG A 23 -12.96 -3.80 2.59
C ARG A 23 -13.18 -2.37 3.06
N SER A 24 -13.00 -2.09 4.35
CA SER A 24 -13.14 -0.74 4.90
C SER A 24 -12.17 0.27 4.25
N VAL A 25 -10.91 -0.09 4.02
CA VAL A 25 -9.96 0.81 3.32
C VAL A 25 -10.41 1.09 1.89
N ILE A 26 -10.90 0.06 1.19
CA ILE A 26 -11.39 0.21 -0.19
C ILE A 26 -12.63 1.10 -0.22
N ASP A 27 -13.58 0.89 0.69
CA ASP A 27 -14.82 1.66 0.73
C ASP A 27 -14.55 3.13 1.08
N ASP A 28 -13.64 3.41 2.02
CA ASP A 28 -13.18 4.78 2.31
C ASP A 28 -12.58 5.45 1.06
N LEU A 29 -11.72 4.73 0.33
CA LEU A 29 -11.11 5.25 -0.89
C LEU A 29 -12.15 5.49 -1.99
N LYS A 30 -13.16 4.61 -2.11
CA LYS A 30 -14.25 4.78 -3.08
C LYS A 30 -15.10 6.01 -2.75
N ALA A 31 -15.47 6.18 -1.48
CA ALA A 31 -16.22 7.34 -1.04
C ALA A 31 -15.49 8.65 -1.39
N GLU A 32 -14.18 8.69 -1.16
CA GLU A 32 -13.36 9.82 -1.59
C GLU A 32 -13.38 10.02 -3.11
N LEU A 33 -13.17 8.96 -3.89
CA LEU A 33 -13.09 9.05 -5.36
C LEU A 33 -14.43 9.36 -6.05
N GLU A 34 -15.56 9.09 -5.40
CA GLU A 34 -16.90 9.35 -5.92
C GLU A 34 -17.30 10.83 -5.88
N HIS A 35 -16.53 11.69 -5.22
CA HIS A 35 -16.78 13.13 -5.20
C HIS A 35 -16.66 13.75 -6.60
N SER A 36 -17.75 14.37 -7.08
CA SER A 36 -17.88 14.86 -8.46
C SER A 36 -16.91 16.00 -8.82
N ASP A 37 -16.45 16.76 -7.83
CA ASP A 37 -15.45 17.83 -7.98
C ASP A 37 -14.05 17.31 -8.34
N ARG A 38 -13.82 16.00 -8.21
CA ARG A 38 -12.56 15.37 -8.60
C ARG A 38 -12.46 15.11 -10.11
N LEU A 39 -13.53 15.24 -10.88
CA LEU A 39 -13.49 14.98 -12.32
C LEU A 39 -12.68 16.06 -13.05
N LEU A 40 -11.64 15.64 -13.77
CA LEU A 40 -10.82 16.49 -14.62
C LEU A 40 -11.13 16.24 -16.10
N PRO A 41 -10.91 17.24 -16.98
CA PRO A 41 -11.06 17.07 -18.42
C PRO A 41 -10.26 15.86 -18.94
N GLY A 42 -10.81 15.16 -19.93
CA GLY A 42 -10.18 13.97 -20.51
C GLY A 42 -10.39 12.68 -19.71
N GLY A 43 -11.30 12.68 -18.74
CA GLY A 43 -11.67 11.47 -17.98
C GLY A 43 -10.69 11.12 -16.85
N TYR A 44 -9.93 12.10 -16.37
CA TYR A 44 -9.01 11.93 -15.25
C TYR A 44 -9.67 12.29 -13.92
N LEU A 45 -9.09 11.81 -12.82
CA LEU A 45 -9.48 12.20 -11.46
C LEU A 45 -8.37 12.99 -10.78
N PHE A 46 -8.77 14.00 -10.00
CA PHE A 46 -7.91 14.70 -9.07
C PHE A 46 -7.65 13.84 -7.83
N MET A 47 -6.42 13.35 -7.71
CA MET A 47 -5.98 12.43 -6.65
C MET A 47 -4.82 12.98 -5.79
N THR A 48 -4.41 14.23 -6.02
CA THR A 48 -3.17 14.78 -5.43
C THR A 48 -3.25 14.85 -3.90
N ASP A 49 -4.41 15.21 -3.37
CA ASP A 49 -4.73 15.23 -1.94
C ASP A 49 -4.72 13.82 -1.33
N LEU A 50 -5.32 12.84 -2.01
CA LEU A 50 -5.36 11.44 -1.55
C LEU A 50 -3.96 10.83 -1.50
N LEU A 51 -3.16 11.06 -2.54
CA LEU A 51 -1.77 10.60 -2.61
C LEU A 51 -0.83 11.36 -1.67
N GLY A 52 -1.24 12.55 -1.23
CA GLY A 52 -0.54 13.37 -0.24
C GLY A 52 -0.92 13.05 1.21
N ASN A 53 -2.00 12.28 1.44
CA ASN A 53 -2.43 11.87 2.78
C ASN A 53 -1.63 10.64 3.26
N PRO A 54 -0.70 10.79 4.21
CA PRO A 54 0.17 9.70 4.63
C PRO A 54 -0.60 8.56 5.32
N ASP A 55 -1.70 8.86 6.02
CA ASP A 55 -2.50 7.85 6.71
C ASP A 55 -3.24 6.96 5.72
N LEU A 56 -3.89 7.57 4.72
CA LEU A 56 -4.55 6.86 3.63
C LEU A 56 -3.54 6.01 2.84
N VAL A 57 -2.44 6.61 2.41
CA VAL A 57 -1.41 5.94 1.61
C VAL A 57 -0.76 4.79 2.39
N ASN A 58 -0.55 4.94 3.71
CA ASN A 58 -0.03 3.86 4.55
C ASN A 58 -1.03 2.71 4.71
N ARG A 59 -2.33 3.00 4.84
CA ARG A 59 -3.39 1.97 4.87
C ARG A 59 -3.45 1.21 3.55
N VAL A 60 -3.42 1.91 2.42
CA VAL A 60 -3.35 1.31 1.08
C VAL A 60 -2.09 0.45 0.95
N GLY A 61 -0.94 0.96 1.38
CA GLY A 61 0.33 0.20 1.39
C GLY A 61 0.23 -1.11 2.17
N LYS A 62 -0.46 -1.10 3.32
CA LYS A 62 -0.69 -2.30 4.13
C LYS A 62 -1.64 -3.30 3.45
N VAL A 63 -2.65 -2.82 2.71
CA VAL A 63 -3.53 -3.69 1.90
C VAL A 63 -2.71 -4.48 0.88
N PHE A 64 -1.87 -3.80 0.11
CA PHE A 64 -0.95 -4.44 -0.84
C PHE A 64 -0.01 -5.41 -0.13
N ALA A 65 0.67 -4.96 0.94
CA ALA A 65 1.60 -5.82 1.66
C ALA A 65 0.92 -7.10 2.21
N SER A 66 -0.33 -7.00 2.67
CA SER A 66 -1.13 -8.15 3.11
C SER A 66 -1.47 -9.11 1.97
N ALA A 67 -1.87 -8.57 0.81
CA ALA A 67 -2.21 -9.35 -0.37
C ALA A 67 -1.00 -10.12 -0.94
N PHE A 68 0.19 -9.53 -0.84
CA PHE A 68 1.43 -10.10 -1.37
C PHE A 68 2.35 -10.72 -0.30
N ALA A 69 1.90 -10.80 0.96
CA ALA A 69 2.74 -11.24 2.09
C ALA A 69 3.32 -12.66 1.96
N ASP A 70 2.69 -13.52 1.14
CA ASP A 70 3.10 -14.90 0.93
C ASP A 70 4.00 -15.07 -0.30
N GLN A 71 4.33 -13.97 -0.99
CA GLN A 71 5.24 -13.95 -2.13
C GLN A 71 6.63 -13.44 -1.70
N GLN A 72 7.66 -13.99 -2.33
CA GLN A 72 9.00 -13.43 -2.21
C GLN A 72 9.11 -12.19 -3.10
N ILE A 73 9.24 -11.02 -2.48
CA ILE A 73 9.41 -9.74 -3.16
C ILE A 73 10.78 -9.20 -2.80
N ASP A 74 11.57 -8.84 -3.80
CA ASP A 74 12.90 -8.26 -3.61
C ASP A 74 12.88 -6.73 -3.77
N VAL A 75 11.90 -6.18 -4.52
CA VAL A 75 11.82 -4.76 -4.84
C VAL A 75 10.38 -4.33 -5.18
N ILE A 76 10.03 -3.08 -4.86
CA ILE A 76 8.85 -2.40 -5.38
C ILE A 76 9.28 -1.40 -6.45
N MET A 77 8.66 -1.43 -7.62
CA MET A 77 8.99 -0.54 -8.73
C MET A 77 7.81 0.39 -9.06
N THR A 78 8.10 1.65 -9.40
CA THR A 78 7.11 2.62 -9.88
C THR A 78 7.72 3.57 -10.90
N VAL A 79 6.88 4.21 -11.70
CA VAL A 79 7.25 5.36 -12.54
C VAL A 79 6.98 6.66 -11.79
N ALA A 80 7.83 7.66 -11.97
CA ALA A 80 7.60 8.98 -11.40
C ALA A 80 6.31 9.65 -11.96
N THR A 81 5.58 10.47 -11.19
CA THR A 81 5.86 10.99 -9.84
C THR A 81 4.82 10.58 -8.80
N LYS A 82 3.56 10.37 -9.22
CA LYS A 82 2.41 10.13 -8.32
C LYS A 82 2.46 8.75 -7.63
N GLY A 83 3.04 7.74 -8.27
CA GLY A 83 3.14 6.38 -7.71
C GLY A 83 4.19 6.22 -6.60
N ILE A 84 5.10 7.19 -6.45
CA ILE A 84 6.22 7.13 -5.50
C ILE A 84 5.74 6.99 -4.05
N SER A 85 4.70 7.72 -3.65
CA SER A 85 4.20 7.68 -2.27
C SER A 85 3.60 6.31 -1.92
N ILE A 86 2.79 5.74 -2.83
CA ILE A 86 2.22 4.40 -2.66
C ILE A 86 3.32 3.34 -2.65
N ALA A 87 4.28 3.41 -3.58
CA ALA A 87 5.39 2.48 -3.66
C ALA A 87 6.18 2.42 -2.34
N HIS A 88 6.51 3.57 -1.76
CA HIS A 88 7.19 3.64 -0.46
C HIS A 88 6.35 3.10 0.69
N ALA A 89 5.04 3.35 0.69
CA ALA A 89 4.17 2.80 1.73
C ALA A 89 4.11 1.26 1.66
N ILE A 90 4.01 0.67 0.47
CA ILE A 90 4.06 -0.79 0.29
C ILE A 90 5.41 -1.34 0.75
N ALA A 91 6.49 -0.75 0.25
CA ALA A 91 7.87 -1.17 0.53
C ALA A 91 8.20 -1.11 2.02
N ARG A 92 7.67 -0.13 2.75
CA ARG A 92 7.84 -0.04 4.22
C ARG A 92 7.23 -1.22 4.96
N HIS A 93 6.07 -1.73 4.53
CA HIS A 93 5.44 -2.89 5.17
C HIS A 93 6.13 -4.21 4.80
N LEU A 94 6.62 -4.32 3.56
CA LEU A 94 7.32 -5.52 3.08
C LEU A 94 8.81 -5.54 3.41
N ASN A 95 9.36 -4.41 3.86
CA ASN A 95 10.78 -4.21 4.18
C ASN A 95 11.71 -4.51 2.99
N VAL A 96 11.42 -3.90 1.85
CA VAL A 96 12.17 -4.03 0.59
C VAL A 96 12.50 -2.66 0.00
N PRO A 97 13.51 -2.51 -0.87
CA PRO A 97 13.81 -1.26 -1.56
C PRO A 97 12.71 -0.84 -2.56
N VAL A 98 12.70 0.45 -2.89
CA VAL A 98 11.91 1.03 -3.99
C VAL A 98 12.84 1.42 -5.14
N VAL A 99 12.45 1.08 -6.36
CA VAL A 99 13.08 1.54 -7.61
C VAL A 99 12.11 2.48 -8.33
N VAL A 100 12.59 3.67 -8.69
CA VAL A 100 11.83 4.65 -9.46
C VAL A 100 12.46 4.76 -10.84
N VAL A 101 11.64 4.62 -11.89
CA VAL A 101 12.03 4.78 -13.30
C VAL A 101 11.37 6.00 -13.94
#